data_AF-A0A844ZV70-F1
#
_entry.id   AF-A0A844ZV70-F1
#
_cell.length_a   1.000
_cell.length_b   1.000
_cell.length_c   1.000
_cell.angle_alpha   90.00
_cell.angle_beta   90.00
_cell.angle_gamma   90.00
#
_symmetry.space_group_name_H-M   'P 1'
#
loop_
_entity.id
_entity.type
_entity.pdbx_description
1 polymer ?
#
loop_
_entity_poly.entity_id
_entity_poly.type
_entity_poly.pdbx_seq_one_letter_code
_entity_poly.pdbx_strand_id
1 'polypeptide(L)'
;MAAPVPTRSCIEGGGDLMVTFHAPGPVTRGTATSTSKPCGPGARHWDRAAQGKPPGETIIWMDSRGGSLGEVLEFLPKPGAPDLFAERLGFLRSCGRIYMATKAEPETGESWLSFALDRRVSPRQALTNLGCIGGWPAAQGMLSRVFGRTVTERTRPWSIALPLSGEALESRTFRLGTAAWGRLPEDAGKRAHMAAALDETGGDGSGAADDYAAIAALHTGPLNFANAIGSAAEVDVSPNGAQGLLLTLRTQTPNFNAPNSQSKPDNRGDT
;
A
#
# COMPACT_ATOMS: atom_id res chain seq x y z
N MET A 1 10.54 30.33 -2.37
CA MET A 1 9.82 29.35 -3.21
C MET A 1 9.31 28.25 -2.29
N ALA A 2 8.00 28.04 -2.22
CA ALA A 2 7.43 26.93 -1.47
C ALA A 2 7.91 25.61 -2.09
N ALA A 3 8.37 24.67 -1.26
CA ALA A 3 8.69 23.32 -1.72
C ALA A 3 7.45 22.75 -2.44
N PRO A 4 7.61 22.07 -3.58
CA PRO A 4 6.48 21.44 -4.26
C PRO A 4 5.80 20.49 -3.26
N VAL A 5 4.50 20.68 -3.06
CA VAL A 5 3.69 19.77 -2.25
C VAL A 5 3.89 18.38 -2.84
N PRO A 6 4.42 17.40 -2.08
CA PRO A 6 4.64 16.07 -2.58
C PRO A 6 3.32 15.55 -3.15
N THR A 7 3.30 15.18 -4.43
CA THR A 7 2.18 14.44 -5.02
C THR A 7 2.20 13.04 -4.41
N ARG A 8 1.72 12.92 -3.16
CA ARG A 8 1.79 11.67 -2.41
C ARG A 8 1.00 10.58 -3.14
N SER A 9 1.68 9.47 -3.41
CA SER A 9 1.12 8.29 -4.04
C SER A 9 0.24 7.51 -3.05
N CYS A 10 -0.53 6.56 -3.58
CA CYS A 10 -1.64 5.94 -2.87
C CYS A 10 -1.21 5.08 -1.68
N ILE A 11 0.07 4.70 -1.57
CA ILE A 11 0.66 3.94 -0.45
C ILE A 11 2.16 4.29 -0.43
N GLU A 12 2.62 5.11 0.52
CA GLU A 12 4.05 5.47 0.64
C GLU A 12 4.77 4.52 1.60
N GLY A 13 5.72 3.70 1.19
CA GLY A 13 6.56 2.85 2.08
C GLY A 13 7.60 3.65 2.88
N GLY A 14 7.21 4.77 3.50
CA GLY A 14 8.09 5.69 4.21
C GLY A 14 8.27 5.42 5.71
N GLY A 15 7.68 4.36 6.27
CA GLY A 15 7.79 4.00 7.70
C GLY A 15 8.97 3.10 8.03
N ASP A 16 9.22 2.87 9.32
CA ASP A 16 10.29 1.97 9.80
C ASP A 16 9.77 0.54 10.03
N LEU A 17 8.50 0.43 10.45
CA LEU A 17 7.75 -0.82 10.58
C LEU A 17 6.46 -0.72 9.78
N MET A 18 6.15 -1.78 9.04
CA MET A 18 4.88 -2.01 8.38
C MET A 18 4.31 -3.33 8.85
N VAL A 19 3.06 -3.34 9.29
CA VAL A 19 2.34 -4.57 9.63
C VAL A 19 1.16 -4.71 8.68
N THR A 20 1.05 -5.88 8.08
CA THR A 20 0.07 -6.24 7.05
C THR A 20 -0.76 -7.40 7.53
N PHE A 21 -2.08 -7.30 7.37
CA PHE A 21 -3.00 -8.40 7.65
C PHE A 21 -3.67 -8.80 6.36
N HIS A 22 -3.63 -10.09 6.01
CA HIS A 22 -4.33 -10.65 4.85
C HIS A 22 -5.30 -11.77 5.26
N ALA A 23 -6.52 -11.69 4.75
CA ALA A 23 -7.64 -12.63 4.92
C ALA A 23 -8.51 -12.60 3.64
N PRO A 24 -9.27 -13.63 3.23
CA PRO A 24 -9.64 -14.88 3.89
C PRO A 24 -8.58 -15.97 3.80
N GLY A 25 -8.64 -16.91 4.75
CA GLY A 25 -7.67 -17.99 4.95
C GLY A 25 -7.04 -17.90 6.34
N PRO A 26 -6.14 -18.82 6.75
CA PRO A 26 -5.38 -18.65 7.96
C PRO A 26 -4.66 -17.29 7.87
N VAL A 27 -5.01 -16.40 8.80
CA VAL A 27 -4.55 -15.01 8.84
C VAL A 27 -3.06 -14.98 8.60
N THR A 28 -2.66 -14.41 7.47
CA THR A 28 -1.24 -14.21 7.24
C THR A 28 -0.92 -12.80 7.71
N ARG A 29 -0.52 -12.72 8.98
CA ARG A 29 0.08 -11.52 9.55
C ARG A 29 1.50 -11.41 9.01
N GLY A 30 1.74 -10.36 8.24
CA GLY A 30 3.05 -9.97 7.77
C GLY A 30 3.62 -8.81 8.56
N THR A 31 4.92 -8.84 8.79
CA THR A 31 5.69 -7.69 9.26
C THR A 31 6.78 -7.39 8.24
N ALA A 32 6.94 -6.13 7.91
CA ALA A 32 8.03 -5.65 7.09
C ALA A 32 8.81 -4.59 7.89
N THR A 33 10.12 -4.73 7.97
CA THR A 33 11.00 -3.73 8.59
C THR A 33 11.93 -3.14 7.54
N SER A 34 11.98 -1.81 7.44
CA SER A 34 12.90 -1.14 6.51
C SER A 34 14.34 -1.40 6.96
N THR A 35 15.22 -1.78 6.05
CA THR A 35 16.64 -1.95 6.34
C THR A 35 17.47 -0.84 5.72
N SER A 36 18.68 -0.63 6.25
CA SER A 36 19.67 0.29 5.70
C SER A 36 20.47 -0.31 4.53
N LYS A 37 20.09 -1.49 4.03
CA LYS A 37 20.79 -2.13 2.91
C LYS A 37 20.75 -1.22 1.68
N PRO A 38 21.91 -0.99 1.02
CA PRO A 38 21.95 -0.23 -0.22
C PRO A 38 21.02 -0.86 -1.25
N CYS A 39 20.12 -0.06 -1.79
CA CYS A 39 19.28 -0.41 -2.92
C CYS A 39 19.28 0.78 -3.90
N GLY A 40 18.96 0.52 -5.17
CA GLY A 40 19.03 1.55 -6.21
C GLY A 40 18.23 2.81 -5.87
N PRO A 41 18.48 3.94 -6.56
CA PRO A 41 17.77 5.19 -6.31
C PRO A 41 16.23 5.00 -6.28
N GLY A 42 15.58 5.46 -5.20
CA GLY A 42 14.12 5.30 -5.01
C GLY A 42 13.67 3.95 -4.44
N ALA A 43 14.55 2.96 -4.30
CA ALA A 43 14.18 1.71 -3.63
C ALA A 43 14.38 1.80 -2.11
N ARG A 44 13.61 1.01 -1.36
CA ARG A 44 13.95 0.65 0.02
C ARG A 44 13.93 -0.87 0.15
N HIS A 45 14.92 -1.41 0.83
CA HIS A 45 14.95 -2.82 1.17
C HIS A 45 14.10 -3.05 2.42
N TRP A 46 13.23 -4.07 2.38
CA TRP A 46 12.45 -4.48 3.54
C TRP A 46 12.73 -5.95 3.82
N ASP A 47 12.96 -6.27 5.08
CA ASP A 47 12.94 -7.65 5.53
C ASP A 47 11.48 -7.96 5.89
N ARG A 48 10.88 -8.96 5.23
CA ARG A 48 9.49 -9.37 5.48
C ARG A 48 9.43 -10.74 6.16
N ALA A 49 8.61 -10.84 7.19
CA ALA A 49 8.23 -12.11 7.80
C ALA A 49 6.71 -12.25 7.76
N ALA A 50 6.22 -13.46 7.58
CA ALA A 50 4.81 -13.79 7.70
C ALA A 50 4.63 -14.96 8.67
N GLN A 51 3.56 -14.97 9.45
CA GLN A 51 3.27 -16.05 10.37
C GLN A 51 3.21 -17.40 9.62
N GLY A 52 3.97 -18.38 10.10
CA GLY A 52 4.01 -19.72 9.49
C GLY A 52 4.84 -19.82 8.20
N LYS A 53 5.50 -18.75 7.75
CA LYS A 53 6.42 -18.78 6.60
C LYS A 53 7.83 -18.38 7.01
N PRO A 54 8.88 -18.92 6.34
CA PRO A 54 10.24 -18.47 6.58
C PRO A 54 10.38 -16.98 6.25
N PRO A 55 11.20 -16.21 7.01
CA PRO A 55 11.53 -14.84 6.66
C PRO A 55 12.11 -14.76 5.26
N GLY A 56 11.74 -13.71 4.51
CA GLY A 56 12.20 -13.47 3.15
C GLY A 56 12.57 -12.00 2.92
N GLU A 57 13.34 -11.75 1.87
CA GLU A 57 13.62 -10.38 1.43
C GLU A 57 12.50 -9.94 0.47
N THR A 58 11.83 -8.85 0.81
CA THR A 58 10.91 -8.16 -0.09
C THR A 58 11.44 -6.76 -0.30
N ILE A 59 11.97 -6.49 -1.49
CA ILE A 59 12.33 -5.13 -1.84
C ILE A 59 11.05 -4.43 -2.30
N ILE A 60 10.81 -3.23 -1.77
CA ILE A 60 9.73 -2.37 -2.21
C ILE A 60 10.39 -1.21 -2.95
N TRP A 61 10.29 -1.25 -4.27
CA TRP A 61 10.72 -0.14 -5.11
C TRP A 61 9.64 0.95 -5.07
N MET A 62 10.02 2.24 -4.92
CA MET A 62 9.05 3.33 -4.90
C MET A 62 9.57 4.62 -5.53
N ASP A 63 8.78 5.22 -6.40
CA ASP A 63 9.06 6.59 -6.82
C ASP A 63 7.82 7.48 -6.65
N SER A 64 7.95 8.47 -5.77
CA SER A 64 6.94 9.53 -5.59
C SER A 64 6.74 10.40 -6.84
N ARG A 65 7.70 10.40 -7.76
CA ARG A 65 7.67 11.08 -9.07
C ARG A 65 7.29 10.15 -10.22
N GLY A 66 7.21 8.84 -9.99
CA GLY A 66 7.00 7.82 -11.00
C GLY A 66 8.31 7.45 -11.67
N GLY A 67 8.66 6.17 -11.61
CA GLY A 67 9.95 5.69 -12.10
C GLY A 67 9.85 4.96 -13.43
N SER A 68 11.01 4.59 -13.97
CA SER A 68 11.07 4.00 -15.29
C SER A 68 10.59 2.56 -15.26
N LEU A 69 9.77 2.20 -16.26
CA LEU A 69 9.25 0.84 -16.39
C LEU A 69 10.38 -0.19 -16.50
N GLY A 70 11.49 0.16 -17.17
CA GLY A 70 12.65 -0.72 -17.33
C GLY A 70 13.24 -1.14 -15.99
N GLU A 71 13.55 -0.18 -15.11
CA GLU A 71 14.11 -0.45 -13.77
C GLU A 71 13.19 -1.32 -12.92
N VAL A 72 11.88 -1.08 -12.98
CA VAL A 72 10.91 -1.84 -12.19
C VAL A 72 10.71 -3.26 -12.71
N LEU A 73 10.77 -3.46 -14.03
CA LEU A 73 10.66 -4.80 -14.62
C LEU A 73 11.92 -5.65 -14.42
N GLU A 74 13.10 -5.05 -14.35
CA GLU A 74 14.33 -5.76 -13.95
C GLU A 74 14.27 -6.30 -12.53
N PHE A 75 13.52 -5.60 -11.66
CA PHE A 75 13.33 -5.98 -10.27
C PHE A 75 12.38 -7.17 -10.10
N LEU A 76 11.34 -7.23 -10.92
CA LEU A 76 10.24 -8.19 -10.81
C LEU A 76 10.54 -9.51 -11.55
N PRO A 77 9.95 -10.65 -11.13
CA PRO A 77 10.04 -11.88 -11.90
C PRO A 77 9.40 -11.71 -13.28
N LYS A 78 9.78 -12.56 -14.24
CA LYS A 78 9.11 -12.59 -15.55
C LYS A 78 7.62 -12.92 -15.35
N PRO A 79 6.71 -12.24 -16.06
CA PRO A 79 5.28 -12.51 -15.95
C PRO A 79 4.96 -13.91 -16.51
N GLY A 80 4.05 -14.62 -15.86
CA GLY A 80 3.64 -15.96 -16.31
C GLY A 80 2.88 -15.96 -17.64
N ALA A 81 2.14 -14.89 -17.96
CA ALA A 81 1.50 -14.69 -19.27
C ALA A 81 1.91 -13.32 -19.87
N PRO A 82 3.03 -13.26 -20.61
CA PRO A 82 3.63 -12.00 -21.06
C PRO A 82 2.73 -11.10 -21.92
N ASP A 83 1.94 -11.67 -22.83
CA ASP A 83 1.08 -10.88 -23.73
C ASP A 83 -0.08 -10.22 -22.97
N LEU A 84 -0.75 -11.00 -22.11
CA LEU A 84 -1.82 -10.50 -21.25
C LEU A 84 -1.30 -9.46 -20.24
N PHE A 85 -0.09 -9.68 -19.73
CA PHE A 85 0.59 -8.71 -18.88
C PHE A 85 0.85 -7.40 -19.65
N ALA A 86 1.39 -7.47 -20.86
CA ALA A 86 1.69 -6.30 -21.69
C ALA A 86 0.43 -5.50 -22.03
N GLU A 87 -0.68 -6.17 -22.35
CA GLU A 87 -1.98 -5.53 -22.61
C GLU A 87 -2.46 -4.74 -21.38
N ARG A 88 -2.52 -5.40 -20.21
CA ARG A 88 -2.99 -4.77 -18.96
C ARG A 88 -2.06 -3.66 -18.48
N LEU A 89 -0.76 -3.86 -18.64
CA LEU A 89 0.26 -2.86 -18.36
C LEU A 89 0.07 -1.61 -19.23
N GLY A 90 -0.15 -1.79 -20.53
CA GLY A 90 -0.44 -0.70 -21.46
C GLY A 90 -1.65 0.12 -21.02
N PHE A 91 -2.75 -0.55 -20.66
CA PHE A 91 -3.93 0.11 -20.14
C PHE A 91 -3.67 0.87 -18.82
N LEU A 92 -3.07 0.21 -17.81
CA LEU A 92 -2.82 0.82 -16.51
C LEU A 92 -1.88 2.03 -16.58
N ARG A 93 -0.90 2.01 -17.49
CA ARG A 93 -0.03 3.17 -17.76
C ARG A 93 -0.77 4.35 -18.39
N SER A 94 -1.89 4.11 -19.09
CA SER A 94 -2.75 5.19 -19.59
C SER A 94 -3.65 5.79 -18.50
N CYS A 95 -3.81 5.08 -17.38
CA CYS A 95 -4.70 5.45 -16.27
C CYS A 95 -3.96 6.10 -15.08
N GLY A 96 -2.64 6.15 -15.11
CA GLY A 96 -1.85 6.66 -14.01
C GLY A 96 -0.38 6.27 -14.08
N ARG A 97 0.28 6.21 -12.93
CA ARG A 97 1.73 6.04 -12.83
C ARG A 97 2.11 4.88 -11.91
N ILE A 98 3.18 4.18 -12.28
CA ILE A 98 3.79 3.18 -11.39
C ILE A 98 4.32 3.92 -10.16
N TYR A 99 3.99 3.43 -8.98
CA TYR A 99 4.47 4.01 -7.73
C TYR A 99 5.10 2.99 -6.79
N MET A 100 4.81 1.70 -6.98
CA MET A 100 5.33 0.65 -6.11
C MET A 100 5.45 -0.67 -6.88
N ALA A 101 6.49 -1.43 -6.57
CA ALA A 101 6.59 -2.84 -6.95
C ALA A 101 6.98 -3.68 -5.72
N THR A 102 6.31 -4.80 -5.55
CA THR A 102 6.53 -5.76 -4.45
C THR A 102 6.94 -7.08 -5.06
N LYS A 103 8.11 -7.60 -4.69
CA LYS A 103 8.57 -8.93 -5.10
C LYS A 103 8.28 -9.95 -4.02
N ALA A 104 7.60 -11.04 -4.40
CA ALA A 104 7.29 -12.18 -3.55
C ALA A 104 6.69 -11.76 -2.19
N GLU A 105 5.53 -11.11 -2.24
CA GLU A 105 4.74 -10.77 -1.06
C GLU A 105 4.41 -12.05 -0.28
N PRO A 106 4.93 -12.25 0.94
CA PRO A 106 4.77 -13.51 1.66
C PRO A 106 3.31 -13.88 1.94
N GLU A 107 2.45 -12.89 2.15
CA GLU A 107 1.03 -13.04 2.45
C GLU A 107 0.27 -13.70 1.32
N THR A 108 0.51 -13.24 0.08
CA THR A 108 -0.19 -13.74 -1.11
C THR A 108 0.63 -14.72 -1.94
N GLY A 109 1.94 -14.77 -1.74
CA GLY A 109 2.90 -15.45 -2.62
C GLY A 109 3.15 -14.71 -3.95
N GLU A 110 2.51 -13.58 -4.17
CA GLU A 110 2.50 -12.87 -5.45
C GLU A 110 3.57 -11.79 -5.53
N SER A 111 3.98 -11.48 -6.76
CA SER A 111 4.68 -10.22 -7.03
C SER A 111 3.70 -9.24 -7.65
N TRP A 112 3.74 -7.98 -7.19
CA TRP A 112 2.76 -6.96 -7.54
C TRP A 112 3.42 -5.76 -8.18
N LEU A 113 2.85 -5.26 -9.26
CA LEU A 113 3.18 -3.96 -9.85
C LEU A 113 2.01 -3.00 -9.63
N SER A 114 2.24 -1.93 -8.87
CA SER A 114 1.18 -1.05 -8.38
C SER A 114 1.19 0.31 -9.06
N PHE A 115 -0.01 0.75 -9.46
CA PHE A 115 -0.28 1.99 -10.18
C PHE A 115 -1.13 2.92 -9.32
N ALA A 116 -0.70 4.17 -9.18
CA ALA A 116 -1.50 5.23 -8.60
C ALA A 116 -2.36 5.77 -9.73
N LEU A 117 -3.68 5.66 -9.59
CA LEU A 117 -4.62 6.15 -10.60
C LEU A 117 -4.65 7.68 -10.60
N ASP A 118 -4.70 8.26 -11.79
CA ASP A 118 -4.89 9.69 -11.95
C ASP A 118 -6.21 10.13 -11.34
N ARG A 119 -6.25 11.37 -10.84
CA ARG A 119 -7.39 11.93 -10.10
C ARG A 119 -8.71 11.86 -10.89
N ARG A 120 -8.66 11.86 -12.22
CA ARG A 120 -9.85 11.81 -13.10
C ARG A 120 -10.30 10.39 -13.44
N VAL A 121 -9.45 9.38 -13.24
CA VAL A 121 -9.74 8.00 -13.61
C VAL A 121 -10.66 7.35 -12.59
N SER A 122 -11.80 6.82 -13.02
CA SER A 122 -12.70 6.05 -12.16
C SER A 122 -12.08 4.69 -11.82
N PRO A 123 -11.93 4.30 -10.54
CA PRO A 123 -11.47 2.96 -10.19
C PRO A 123 -12.46 1.88 -10.65
N ARG A 124 -13.77 2.17 -10.67
CA ARG A 124 -14.80 1.26 -11.18
C ARG A 124 -14.62 0.99 -12.66
N GLN A 125 -14.45 2.05 -13.47
CA GLN A 125 -14.24 1.91 -14.90
C GLN A 125 -12.91 1.21 -15.19
N ALA A 126 -11.85 1.52 -14.43
CA ALA A 126 -10.55 0.88 -14.59
C ALA A 126 -10.65 -0.64 -14.34
N LEU A 127 -11.28 -1.07 -13.25
CA LEU A 127 -11.52 -2.49 -12.96
C LEU A 127 -12.42 -3.15 -14.02
N THR A 128 -13.45 -2.45 -14.50
CA THR A 128 -14.33 -2.95 -15.58
C THR A 128 -13.55 -3.21 -16.86
N ASN A 129 -12.69 -2.27 -17.28
CA ASN A 129 -11.86 -2.39 -18.47
C ASN A 129 -10.80 -3.50 -18.34
N LEU A 130 -10.34 -3.77 -17.11
CA LEU A 130 -9.47 -4.88 -16.78
C LEU A 130 -10.19 -6.24 -16.72
N GLY A 131 -11.49 -6.27 -17.05
CA GLY A 131 -12.31 -7.49 -17.07
C GLY A 131 -12.81 -7.93 -15.68
N CYS A 132 -12.80 -7.02 -14.70
CA CYS A 132 -13.11 -7.25 -13.29
C CYS A 132 -14.41 -6.52 -12.88
N ILE A 133 -15.50 -6.76 -13.60
CA ILE A 133 -16.78 -6.02 -13.50
C ILE A 133 -17.35 -6.04 -12.07
N GLY A 134 -17.31 -7.20 -11.39
CA GLY A 134 -17.78 -7.37 -10.00
C GLY A 134 -16.82 -6.85 -8.94
N GLY A 135 -15.60 -6.45 -9.31
CA GLY A 135 -14.55 -6.10 -8.36
C GLY A 135 -14.85 -4.83 -7.58
N TRP A 136 -15.40 -3.79 -8.22
CA TRP A 136 -15.66 -2.51 -7.54
C TRP A 136 -16.72 -2.63 -6.43
N PRO A 137 -17.94 -3.17 -6.66
CA PRO A 137 -18.92 -3.30 -5.59
C PRO A 137 -18.41 -4.09 -4.39
N ALA A 138 -17.63 -5.15 -4.64
CA ALA A 138 -17.06 -5.97 -3.58
C ALA A 138 -15.99 -5.20 -2.77
N ALA A 139 -15.03 -4.55 -3.43
CA ALA A 139 -14.05 -3.71 -2.76
C ALA A 139 -14.69 -2.53 -2.03
N GLN A 140 -15.68 -1.88 -2.64
CA GLN A 140 -16.41 -0.77 -2.02
C GLN A 140 -17.08 -1.23 -0.72
N GLY A 141 -17.75 -2.38 -0.73
CA GLY A 141 -18.38 -2.93 0.46
C GLY A 141 -17.38 -3.25 1.57
N MET A 142 -16.26 -3.88 1.22
CA MET A 142 -15.22 -4.25 2.19
C MET A 142 -14.51 -3.01 2.77
N LEU A 143 -14.09 -2.07 1.92
CA LEU A 143 -13.47 -0.82 2.36
C LEU A 143 -14.44 0.04 3.18
N SER A 144 -15.74 0.02 2.88
CA SER A 144 -16.72 0.78 3.67
C SER A 144 -16.82 0.29 5.12
N ARG A 145 -16.64 -1.02 5.36
CA ARG A 145 -16.59 -1.61 6.70
C ARG A 145 -15.34 -1.14 7.45
N VAL A 146 -14.18 -1.26 6.82
CA VAL A 146 -12.89 -0.79 7.37
C VAL A 146 -12.94 0.70 7.73
N PHE A 147 -13.63 1.50 6.92
CA PHE A 147 -13.75 2.93 7.13
C PHE A 147 -14.84 3.34 8.13
N GLY A 148 -15.72 2.41 8.51
CA GLY A 148 -16.93 2.73 9.30
C GLY A 148 -17.91 3.65 8.57
N ARG A 149 -17.76 3.84 7.25
CA ARG A 149 -18.60 4.73 6.43
C ARG A 149 -18.52 4.34 4.96
N THR A 150 -19.52 4.76 4.18
CA THR A 150 -19.54 4.50 2.74
C THR A 150 -18.33 5.08 2.03
N VAL A 151 -17.55 4.19 1.40
CA VAL A 151 -16.47 4.54 0.49
C VAL A 151 -17.06 4.80 -0.90
N THR A 152 -16.56 5.83 -1.58
CA THR A 152 -16.99 6.19 -2.94
C THR A 152 -15.76 6.40 -3.81
N GLU A 153 -15.92 6.55 -5.11
CA GLU A 153 -14.82 6.87 -6.02
C GLU A 153 -14.13 8.22 -5.71
N ARG A 154 -14.78 9.07 -4.91
CA ARG A 154 -14.22 10.33 -4.39
C ARG A 154 -13.29 10.13 -3.19
N THR A 155 -13.25 8.93 -2.59
CA THR A 155 -12.33 8.52 -1.50
C THR A 155 -10.92 8.30 -2.04
N ARG A 156 -10.37 9.35 -2.66
CA ARG A 156 -9.07 9.39 -3.30
C ARG A 156 -7.95 9.53 -2.26
N PRO A 157 -6.72 9.10 -2.58
CA PRO A 157 -6.28 8.56 -3.88
C PRO A 157 -6.54 7.06 -4.02
N TRP A 158 -6.53 6.53 -5.24
CA TRP A 158 -6.79 5.11 -5.56
C TRP A 158 -5.58 4.47 -6.23
N SER A 159 -5.25 3.24 -5.86
CA SER A 159 -4.27 2.40 -6.55
C SER A 159 -4.90 1.13 -7.11
N ILE A 160 -4.33 0.64 -8.20
CA ILE A 160 -4.56 -0.73 -8.69
C ILE A 160 -3.21 -1.44 -8.79
N ALA A 161 -3.09 -2.64 -8.23
CA ALA A 161 -1.93 -3.50 -8.43
C ALA A 161 -2.27 -4.67 -9.35
N LEU A 162 -1.34 -4.94 -10.26
CA LEU A 162 -1.33 -6.03 -11.21
C LEU A 162 -0.44 -7.16 -10.66
N PRO A 163 -0.94 -8.40 -10.51
CA PRO A 163 -0.09 -9.52 -10.12
C PRO A 163 0.80 -9.96 -11.28
N LEU A 164 1.88 -10.67 -10.98
CA LEU A 164 2.82 -11.18 -11.99
C LEU A 164 2.79 -12.71 -12.17
N SER A 165 2.23 -13.48 -11.24
CA SER A 165 2.12 -14.93 -11.45
C SER A 165 1.16 -15.25 -12.60
N GLY A 166 1.44 -16.33 -13.33
CA GLY A 166 0.62 -16.77 -14.46
C GLY A 166 -0.82 -17.08 -14.05
N GLU A 167 -1.00 -17.85 -12.95
CA GLU A 167 -2.32 -18.25 -12.46
C GLU A 167 -3.15 -17.04 -11.99
N ALA A 168 -2.56 -16.12 -11.21
CA ALA A 168 -3.29 -14.94 -10.75
C ALA A 168 -3.61 -13.98 -11.90
N LEU A 169 -2.70 -13.84 -12.86
CA LEU A 169 -2.91 -12.99 -14.02
C LEU A 169 -4.05 -13.54 -14.90
N GLU A 170 -4.10 -14.85 -15.13
CA GLU A 170 -5.21 -15.51 -15.84
C GLU A 170 -6.53 -15.42 -15.07
N SER A 171 -6.50 -15.49 -13.73
CA SER A 171 -7.69 -15.37 -12.87
C SER A 171 -8.36 -13.98 -12.90
N ARG A 172 -7.73 -12.98 -13.52
CA ARG A 172 -8.15 -11.56 -13.52
C ARG A 172 -8.23 -10.96 -12.11
N THR A 173 -7.39 -11.45 -11.20
CA THR A 173 -7.29 -10.88 -9.86
C THR A 173 -6.46 -9.59 -9.92
N PHE A 174 -6.92 -8.57 -9.22
CA PHE A 174 -6.24 -7.29 -9.05
C PHE A 174 -6.33 -6.85 -7.60
N ARG A 175 -5.42 -5.99 -7.15
CA ARG A 175 -5.55 -5.33 -5.85
C ARG A 175 -6.04 -3.91 -6.05
N LEU A 176 -7.11 -3.50 -5.36
CA LEU A 176 -7.58 -2.12 -5.32
C LEU A 176 -7.26 -1.52 -3.95
N GLY A 177 -6.52 -0.42 -3.91
CA GLY A 177 -6.05 0.20 -2.67
C GLY A 177 -6.39 1.68 -2.53
N THR A 178 -6.42 2.17 -1.29
CA THR A 178 -6.49 3.60 -0.99
C THR A 178 -5.77 3.97 0.32
N ALA A 179 -4.96 5.03 0.29
CA ALA A 179 -4.43 5.68 1.50
C ALA A 179 -5.45 6.57 2.22
N ALA A 180 -6.67 6.75 1.69
CA ALA A 180 -7.66 7.60 2.34
C ALA A 180 -8.04 7.12 3.75
N TRP A 181 -7.73 5.86 4.09
CA TRP A 181 -7.87 5.32 5.44
C TRP A 181 -7.00 6.06 6.46
N GLY A 182 -5.79 6.48 6.06
CA GLY A 182 -4.91 7.35 6.85
C GLY A 182 -5.45 8.77 7.11
N ARG A 183 -6.58 9.15 6.50
CA ARG A 183 -7.25 10.43 6.79
C ARG A 183 -8.32 10.31 7.88
N LEU A 184 -8.66 9.10 8.29
CA LEU A 184 -9.57 8.92 9.42
C LEU A 184 -8.84 9.27 10.73
N PRO A 185 -9.56 9.85 11.71
CA PRO A 185 -9.02 10.06 13.04
C PRO A 185 -8.45 8.76 13.62
N GLU A 186 -7.32 8.88 14.32
CA GLU A 186 -6.66 7.79 15.01
C GLU A 186 -7.34 7.53 16.37
N ASP A 187 -8.58 7.04 16.31
CA ASP A 187 -9.43 6.79 17.48
C ASP A 187 -9.78 5.30 17.65
N ALA A 188 -10.49 5.00 18.75
CA ALA A 188 -10.96 3.65 19.04
C ALA A 188 -11.91 3.11 17.97
N GLY A 189 -12.64 3.98 17.28
CA GLY A 189 -13.56 3.62 16.20
C GLY A 189 -12.80 3.08 14.98
N LYS A 190 -11.74 3.77 14.55
CA LYS A 190 -10.88 3.30 13.44
C LYS A 190 -10.31 1.90 13.70
N ARG A 191 -9.84 1.65 14.92
CA ARG A 191 -9.35 0.34 15.35
C ARG A 191 -10.46 -0.71 15.38
N ALA A 192 -11.63 -0.38 15.93
CA ALA A 192 -12.76 -1.31 16.02
C ALA A 192 -13.30 -1.71 14.64
N HIS A 193 -13.42 -0.75 13.71
CA HIS A 193 -13.85 -1.03 12.33
C HIS A 193 -12.87 -1.89 11.55
N MET A 194 -11.56 -1.69 11.78
CA MET A 194 -10.50 -2.53 11.22
C MET A 194 -10.62 -3.97 11.70
N ALA A 195 -10.72 -4.18 13.03
CA ALA A 195 -10.84 -5.50 13.64
C ALA A 195 -12.09 -6.24 13.14
N ALA A 196 -13.25 -5.58 13.17
CA ALA A 196 -14.50 -6.15 12.69
C ALA A 196 -14.44 -6.53 11.21
N ALA A 197 -13.82 -5.70 10.36
CA ALA A 197 -13.66 -6.01 8.95
C ALA A 197 -12.75 -7.23 8.71
N LEU A 198 -11.70 -7.40 9.52
CA LEU A 198 -10.86 -8.60 9.47
C LEU A 198 -11.63 -9.84 9.92
N ASP A 199 -12.34 -9.78 11.05
CA ASP A 199 -13.16 -10.90 11.55
C ASP A 199 -14.21 -11.36 10.52
N GLU A 200 -14.89 -10.41 9.88
CA GLU A 200 -15.87 -10.72 8.82
C GLU A 200 -15.26 -11.43 7.60
N THR A 201 -13.97 -11.23 7.36
CA THR A 201 -13.21 -11.93 6.30
C THR A 201 -12.59 -13.23 6.76
N GLY A 202 -12.89 -13.70 7.97
CA GLY A 202 -12.28 -14.89 8.57
C GLY A 202 -10.88 -14.64 9.12
N GLY A 203 -10.54 -13.37 9.35
CA GLY A 203 -9.27 -12.93 9.90
C GLY A 203 -9.23 -12.93 11.44
N ASP A 204 -8.11 -12.46 12.02
CA ASP A 204 -7.90 -12.30 13.47
C ASP A 204 -7.99 -10.81 13.79
N GLY A 205 -9.22 -10.33 13.95
CA GLY A 205 -9.49 -8.95 14.29
C GLY A 205 -8.96 -8.57 15.68
N SER A 206 -8.98 -9.52 16.63
CA SER A 206 -8.47 -9.30 17.99
C SER A 206 -6.96 -9.08 17.97
N GLY A 207 -6.20 -9.98 17.36
CA GLY A 207 -4.74 -9.84 17.22
C GLY A 207 -4.36 -8.59 16.43
N ALA A 208 -5.12 -8.24 15.40
CA ALA A 208 -4.90 -6.99 14.66
C ALA A 208 -5.16 -5.75 15.52
N ALA A 209 -6.18 -5.77 16.40
CA ALA A 209 -6.44 -4.68 17.34
C ALA A 209 -5.31 -4.53 18.37
N ASP A 210 -4.76 -5.64 18.86
CA ASP A 210 -3.62 -5.66 19.78
C ASP A 210 -2.35 -5.09 19.13
N ASP A 211 -2.06 -5.50 17.90
CA ASP A 211 -0.96 -4.96 17.10
C ASP A 211 -1.11 -3.46 16.86
N TYR A 212 -2.31 -3.00 16.54
CA TYR A 212 -2.60 -1.59 16.40
C TYR A 212 -2.29 -0.83 17.69
N ALA A 213 -2.73 -1.36 18.83
CA ALA A 213 -2.47 -0.75 20.13
C ALA A 213 -0.98 -0.70 20.45
N ALA A 214 -0.23 -1.77 20.15
CA ALA A 214 1.22 -1.82 20.32
C ALA A 214 1.93 -0.80 19.41
N ILE A 215 1.55 -0.72 18.14
CA ILE A 215 2.07 0.26 17.17
C ILE A 215 1.75 1.69 17.62
N ALA A 216 0.54 1.94 18.11
CA ALA A 216 0.13 3.24 18.63
C ALA A 216 0.98 3.66 19.85
N ALA A 217 1.32 2.72 20.73
CA ALA A 217 2.18 2.98 21.88
C ALA A 217 3.64 3.32 21.48
N LEU A 218 4.12 2.78 20.35
CA LEU A 218 5.45 3.07 19.80
C LEU A 218 5.48 4.32 18.91
N HIS A 219 4.33 4.86 18.53
CA HIS A 219 4.25 6.01 17.63
C HIS A 219 4.63 7.30 18.37
N THR A 220 5.69 7.96 17.92
CA THR A 220 6.27 9.14 18.58
C THR A 220 6.10 10.43 17.77
N GLY A 221 5.51 10.34 16.57
CA GLY A 221 5.25 11.48 15.68
C GLY A 221 3.86 12.11 15.84
N PRO A 222 3.63 13.29 15.23
CA PRO A 222 2.30 13.89 15.21
C PRO A 222 1.37 13.07 14.31
N LEU A 223 0.20 12.69 14.84
CA LEU A 223 -0.82 11.95 14.09
C LEU A 223 -1.48 12.88 13.06
N ASN A 224 -1.16 12.63 11.79
CA ASN A 224 -1.73 13.32 10.65
C ASN A 224 -1.70 12.38 9.44
N PHE A 225 -2.21 12.82 8.28
CA PHE A 225 -2.24 11.97 7.08
C PHE A 225 -0.87 11.41 6.67
N ALA A 226 0.22 12.13 6.92
CA ALA A 226 1.58 11.69 6.59
C ALA A 226 2.12 10.63 7.56
N ASN A 227 1.58 10.57 8.77
CA ASN A 227 2.10 9.80 9.90
C ASN A 227 0.99 8.95 10.55
N ALA A 228 -0.06 8.61 9.80
CA ALA A 228 -1.16 7.81 10.29
C ALA A 228 -0.67 6.38 10.62
N ILE A 229 -1.21 5.79 11.68
CA ILE A 229 -0.94 4.41 12.05
C ILE A 229 -1.61 3.49 11.03
N GLY A 230 -2.94 3.56 10.92
CA GLY A 230 -3.69 2.90 9.85
C GLY A 230 -3.55 3.68 8.54
N SER A 231 -2.60 3.27 7.71
CA SER A 231 -2.11 4.09 6.60
C SER A 231 -2.81 3.83 5.26
N ALA A 232 -3.09 2.57 4.95
CA ALA A 232 -3.73 2.16 3.71
C ALA A 232 -4.56 0.90 3.90
N ALA A 233 -5.64 0.79 3.12
CA ALA A 233 -6.47 -0.40 3.03
C ALA A 233 -6.57 -0.81 1.55
N GLU A 234 -6.37 -2.08 1.28
CA GLU A 234 -6.41 -2.66 -0.06
C GLU A 234 -7.27 -3.92 -0.05
N VAL A 235 -7.88 -4.21 -1.19
CA VAL A 235 -8.74 -5.39 -1.37
C VAL A 235 -8.28 -6.11 -2.62
N ASP A 236 -7.95 -7.38 -2.47
CA ASP A 236 -7.79 -8.28 -3.61
C ASP A 236 -9.17 -8.58 -4.18
N VAL A 237 -9.36 -8.32 -5.46
CA VAL A 237 -10.64 -8.48 -6.16
C VAL A 237 -10.46 -9.35 -7.39
N SER A 238 -11.43 -10.24 -7.58
CA SER A 238 -11.61 -11.01 -8.81
C SER A 238 -12.98 -10.66 -9.43
N PRO A 239 -13.28 -11.15 -10.64
CA PRO A 239 -14.63 -11.03 -11.20
C PRO A 239 -15.73 -11.60 -10.29
N ASN A 240 -15.38 -12.56 -9.43
CA ASN A 240 -16.31 -13.23 -8.51
C ASN A 240 -16.47 -12.48 -7.18
N GLY A 241 -15.75 -11.37 -6.97
CA GLY A 241 -15.85 -10.53 -5.77
C GLY A 241 -14.54 -10.39 -5.02
N ALA A 242 -14.63 -9.88 -3.79
CA ALA A 242 -13.47 -9.66 -2.92
C ALA A 242 -12.88 -11.01 -2.51
N GLN A 243 -11.61 -11.19 -2.83
CA GLN A 243 -10.81 -12.36 -2.52
C GLN A 243 -9.93 -12.15 -1.32
N GLY A 244 -9.72 -10.90 -0.88
CA GLY A 244 -9.05 -10.65 0.38
C GLY A 244 -8.89 -9.19 0.75
N LEU A 245 -8.55 -8.96 2.01
CA LEU A 245 -8.39 -7.65 2.63
C LEU A 245 -6.95 -7.52 3.11
N LEU A 246 -6.24 -6.50 2.63
CA LEU A 246 -4.91 -6.11 3.11
C LEU A 246 -4.99 -4.77 3.85
N LEU A 247 -4.66 -4.77 5.13
CA LEU A 247 -4.62 -3.55 5.95
C LEU A 247 -3.20 -3.25 6.36
N THR A 248 -2.77 -1.99 6.18
CA THR A 248 -1.39 -1.57 6.43
C THR A 248 -1.31 -0.64 7.64
N LEU A 249 -0.69 -1.14 8.72
CA LEU A 249 -0.33 -0.35 9.89
C LEU A 249 1.13 0.09 9.82
N ARG A 250 1.45 1.26 10.38
CA ARG A 250 2.80 1.82 10.36
C ARG A 250 3.20 2.51 11.64
N THR A 251 4.48 2.43 11.96
CA THR A 251 5.16 3.39 12.82
C THR A 251 6.06 4.29 11.98
N GLN A 252 6.14 5.56 12.37
CA GLN A 252 7.35 6.34 12.13
C GLN A 252 8.02 6.54 13.47
N THR A 253 9.26 6.08 13.60
CA THR A 253 10.20 6.70 14.52
C THR A 253 10.64 8.00 13.84
N PRO A 254 10.72 9.14 14.54
CA PRO A 254 11.16 10.39 13.93
C PRO A 254 12.51 10.19 13.24
N ASN A 255 12.52 10.19 11.91
CA ASN A 255 13.74 10.03 11.14
C ASN A 255 14.48 11.37 11.08
N PHE A 256 15.70 11.35 11.63
CA PHE A 256 16.74 12.40 11.71
C PHE A 256 17.27 12.89 10.35
N ASN A 257 16.55 12.67 9.24
CA ASN A 257 16.98 13.02 7.88
C ASN A 257 16.11 14.12 7.24
N ALA A 258 15.55 15.01 8.05
CA ALA A 258 15.50 16.39 7.56
C ALA A 258 16.96 16.86 7.52
N PRO A 259 17.50 17.37 6.40
CA PRO A 259 18.74 18.11 6.49
C PRO A 259 18.48 19.19 7.54
N ASN A 260 19.25 19.14 8.64
CA ASN A 260 19.34 20.26 9.55
C ASN A 260 19.64 21.46 8.66
N SER A 261 18.64 22.30 8.42
CA SER A 261 18.91 23.70 8.18
C SER A 261 19.50 24.20 9.49
N GLN A 262 20.79 23.93 9.69
CA GLN A 262 21.60 24.68 10.61
C GLN A 262 21.36 26.13 10.20
N SER A 263 20.59 26.83 11.03
CA SER A 263 20.60 28.27 11.05
C SER A 263 22.06 28.68 11.14
N LYS A 264 22.62 29.16 10.03
CA LYS A 264 23.84 29.95 10.11
C LYS A 264 23.56 31.04 11.15
N PRO A 265 24.42 31.22 12.16
CA PRO A 265 24.30 32.40 13.00
C PRO A 265 24.43 33.62 12.08
N ASP A 266 23.45 34.51 12.19
CA ASP A 266 23.48 35.84 11.59
C ASP A 266 24.73 36.55 12.14
N ASN A 267 25.81 36.56 11.36
CA ASN A 267 26.87 37.55 11.51
C ASN A 267 26.31 38.87 11.01
N ARG A 268 25.48 39.52 11.83
CA ARG A 268 25.39 40.97 11.80
C ARG A 268 26.66 41.47 12.46
N GLY A 269 27.64 41.76 11.61
CA GLY A 269 28.68 42.71 11.98
C GLY A 269 27.98 44.02 12.27
N ASP A 270 27.93 44.39 13.54
CA ASP A 270 27.72 45.77 13.93
C ASP A 270 28.90 46.58 13.38
N THR A 271 28.53 47.72 12.80
CA THR A 271 29.35 48.84 12.37
C THR A 271 30.35 49.31 13.42
#